data_AF-A0A7C7EJ51-F1
#
_entry.id   AF-A0A7C7EJ51-F1
#
_cell.length_a   1.000
_cell.length_b   1.000
_cell.length_c   1.000
_cell.angle_alpha   90.00
_cell.angle_beta   90.00
_cell.angle_gamma   90.00
#
_symmetry.space_group_name_H-M   'P 1'
#
loop_
_entity.id
_entity.type
_entity.pdbx_description
1 polymer ?
#
loop_
_entity_poly.entity_id
_entity_poly.type
_entity_poly.pdbx_seq_one_letter_code
_entity_poly.pdbx_strand_id
1 'polypeptide(L)'
;HISDEIMVMYLGQCVEKTTSNELFQNPLHPYTKALLEAILIPSLECRKKRREIIEGEVASPINLKPACRFAQRCKYVKAECTTNDIELVEVSEGHSVRCILYN
;
A
#
# COMPACT_ATOMS: atom_id res chain seq x y z
N HIS A 1 -11.30 9.40 16.21
CA HIS A 1 -11.11 9.21 14.76
C HIS A 1 -11.51 10.51 14.07
N ILE A 2 -10.65 11.11 13.24
CA ILE A 2 -10.89 12.40 12.56
C ILE A 2 -11.51 12.20 11.16
N SER A 3 -11.37 11.02 10.56
CA SER A 3 -11.83 10.73 9.19
C SER A 3 -12.60 9.42 9.14
N ASP A 4 -13.66 9.39 8.33
CA ASP A 4 -14.49 8.20 8.10
C ASP A 4 -13.86 7.28 7.05
N GLU A 5 -13.30 7.86 5.98
CA GLU A 5 -12.56 7.15 4.92
C GLU A 5 -11.11 7.64 4.83
N ILE A 6 -10.22 6.76 4.40
CA ILE A 6 -8.82 7.06 4.11
C ILE A 6 -8.49 6.57 2.71
N MET A 7 -7.82 7.42 1.93
CA MET A 7 -7.23 7.08 0.64
C MET A 7 -5.72 7.17 0.73
N VAL A 8 -5.03 6.06 0.49
CA VAL A 8 -3.58 5.97 0.43
C VAL A 8 -3.14 6.20 -1.00
N MET A 9 -2.20 7.13 -1.19
CA MET A 9 -1.63 7.45 -2.50
C MET A 9 -0.15 7.12 -2.56
N TYR A 10 0.32 6.70 -3.73
CA TYR A 10 1.74 6.55 -4.02
C TYR A 10 2.08 7.09 -5.41
N LEU A 11 3.06 8.00 -5.45
CA LEU A 11 3.49 8.71 -6.67
C LEU A 11 2.31 9.23 -7.50
N GLY A 12 1.27 9.78 -6.87
CA GLY A 12 0.10 10.35 -7.55
C GLY A 12 -0.98 9.36 -8.00
N GLN A 13 -0.89 8.07 -7.64
CA GLN A 13 -1.95 7.08 -7.84
C GLN A 13 -2.61 6.72 -6.50
N CYS A 14 -3.94 6.60 -6.49
CA CYS A 14 -4.64 5.92 -5.41
C CYS A 14 -4.25 4.43 -5.44
N VAL A 15 -3.67 3.95 -4.34
CA VAL A 15 -3.25 2.55 -4.20
C VAL A 15 -4.16 1.74 -3.30
N GLU A 16 -4.87 2.40 -2.39
CA GLU A 16 -5.83 1.77 -1.49
C GLU A 16 -6.82 2.81 -0.95
N LYS A 17 -8.10 2.46 -0.85
CA LYS A 17 -9.15 3.28 -0.25
C LYS A 17 -10.09 2.41 0.56
N THR A 18 -10.34 2.75 1.82
CA THR A 18 -11.39 2.13 2.64
C THR A 18 -11.73 3.01 3.85
N THR A 19 -12.62 2.54 4.73
CA THR A 19 -12.91 3.22 6.00
C THR A 19 -11.66 3.28 6.87
N SER A 20 -11.57 4.27 7.76
CA SER A 20 -10.40 4.40 8.63
C SER A 20 -10.18 3.15 9.48
N ASN A 21 -11.24 2.59 10.07
CA ASN A 21 -11.16 1.37 10.87
C ASN A 21 -10.65 0.17 10.05
N GLU A 22 -11.22 -0.04 8.86
CA GLU A 22 -10.85 -1.17 8.01
C GLU A 22 -9.40 -1.06 7.54
N LEU A 23 -8.92 0.15 7.21
CA LEU A 23 -7.53 0.35 6.78
C LEU A 23 -6.53 -0.07 7.87
N PHE A 24 -6.82 0.23 9.14
CA PHE A 24 -5.95 -0.14 10.25
C PHE A 24 -6.03 -1.63 10.62
N GLN A 25 -7.17 -2.28 10.36
CA GLN A 25 -7.37 -3.70 10.69
C GLN A 25 -6.88 -4.63 9.57
N ASN A 26 -7.25 -4.32 8.33
CA ASN A 26 -7.02 -5.18 7.17
C ASN A 26 -6.39 -4.41 6.00
N PRO A 27 -5.23 -3.73 6.18
CA PRO A 27 -4.55 -3.10 5.05
C PRO A 27 -4.20 -4.13 3.99
N LEU A 28 -4.44 -3.83 2.72
CA LEU A 28 -4.29 -4.79 1.61
C LEU A 28 -3.05 -4.53 0.78
N HIS A 29 -2.82 -3.28 0.37
CA HIS A 29 -1.70 -2.93 -0.49
C HIS A 29 -0.39 -3.06 0.29
N PRO A 30 0.66 -3.68 -0.27
CA PRO A 30 1.95 -3.84 0.42
C PRO A 30 2.56 -2.54 0.94
N TYR A 31 2.35 -1.44 0.21
CA TYR A 31 2.72 -0.08 0.66
C TYR A 31 1.98 0.35 1.93
N THR A 32 0.65 0.21 1.97
CA THR A 32 -0.17 0.56 3.13
C THR A 32 0.22 -0.27 4.35
N LYS A 33 0.42 -1.58 4.17
CA LYS A 33 0.90 -2.48 5.24
C LYS A 33 2.20 -1.96 5.85
N ALA A 34 3.18 -1.64 5.01
CA ALA A 34 4.47 -1.15 5.49
C ALA A 34 4.38 0.24 6.14
N LEU A 35 3.51 1.14 5.66
CA LEU A 35 3.26 2.43 6.32
C LEU A 35 2.69 2.24 7.74
N LEU A 36 1.72 1.33 7.90
CA LEU A 36 1.08 1.09 9.19
C LEU A 36 2.01 0.36 10.16
N GLU A 37 2.86 -0.55 9.67
CA GLU A 37 3.89 -1.21 10.50
C GLU A 37 4.97 -0.24 11.00
N ALA A 38 5.20 0.87 10.29
CA ALA A 38 6.12 1.91 10.73
C ALA A 38 5.58 2.74 11.91
N ILE A 39 4.28 2.64 12.22
CA ILE A 39 3.67 3.35 13.36
C ILE A 39 4.24 2.81 14.67
N LEU A 40 4.87 3.70 15.44
CA LEU A 40 5.40 3.37 16.76
C LEU A 40 4.25 3.27 17.76
N ILE A 41 3.91 2.06 18.17
CA ILE A 41 3.04 1.85 19.34
C ILE A 41 3.92 1.93 20.60
N PRO A 42 3.68 2.88 21.52
CA PRO A 42 4.43 3.02 22.77
C PRO A 42 4.00 1.93 23.76
N SER A 43 4.38 0.68 23.47
CA SER A 43 4.19 -0.48 24.34
C SER A 43 5.51 -1.23 24.50
N LEU A 44 5.83 -1.62 25.74
CA LEU A 44 7.04 -2.39 26.06
C LEU A 44 7.06 -3.74 25.33
N GLU A 45 5.89 -4.35 25.09
CA GLU A 45 5.76 -5.62 24.36
C GLU A 45 6.05 -5.47 22.86
N CYS A 46 5.74 -4.30 22.30
CA CYS A 46 5.89 -4.02 20.87
C CYS A 46 7.34 -3.67 20.47
N ARG A 47 8.28 -3.49 21.42
CA ARG A 47 9.70 -3.23 21.12
C ARG A 47 10.39 -4.35 20.34
N LYS A 48 9.89 -5.59 20.40
CA LYS A 48 10.50 -6.76 19.75
C LYS A 48 9.86 -7.14 18.41
N LYS A 49 8.79 -6.46 17.97
CA LYS A 49 8.16 -6.77 16.67
C LYS A 49 9.11 -6.32 15.54
N ARG A 50 9.49 -7.27 14.68
CA ARG A 50 10.21 -6.98 13.44
C ARG A 50 9.26 -6.19 12.54
N ARG A 51 9.61 -4.95 12.24
CA ARG A 51 8.83 -4.07 11.36
C ARG A 51 9.32 -4.26 9.94
N GLU A 52 8.41 -4.23 8.99
CA GLU A 52 8.80 -4.15 7.60
C GLU A 52 9.18 -2.72 7.23
N ILE A 53 10.44 -2.58 6.87
CA ILE A 53 10.99 -1.35 6.34
C ILE A 53 10.82 -1.40 4.83
N ILE A 54 10.27 -0.34 4.24
CA ILE A 54 10.22 -0.22 2.79
C ILE A 54 11.64 0.06 2.29
N GLU A 55 12.25 -0.92 1.64
CA GLU A 55 13.57 -0.81 1.05
C GLU A 55 13.53 -0.13 -0.34
N GLY A 56 14.69 0.25 -0.84
CA GLY A 56 14.86 0.87 -2.15
C GLY A 56 14.49 2.36 -2.21
N GLU A 57 14.88 2.99 -3.32
CA GLU A 57 14.68 4.42 -3.56
C GLU A 57 13.32 4.71 -4.21
N VAL A 58 12.80 5.91 -3.97
CA VAL A 58 11.58 6.40 -4.63
C VAL A 58 11.92 6.70 -6.09
N ALA A 59 11.19 6.07 -7.02
CA ALA A 59 11.35 6.33 -8.44
C ALA A 59 10.96 7.78 -8.80
N SER A 60 11.58 8.32 -9.85
CA SER A 60 11.22 9.64 -10.39
C SER A 60 9.75 9.67 -10.80
N PRO A 61 8.98 10.70 -10.42
CA PRO A 61 7.58 10.85 -10.84
C PRO A 61 7.43 11.29 -12.30
N ILE A 62 8.52 11.55 -13.02
CA ILE A 62 8.51 12.05 -14.40
C ILE A 62 8.38 10.88 -15.38
N ASN A 63 7.49 11.00 -16.37
CA ASN A 63 7.33 10.02 -17.47
C ASN A 63 7.20 8.56 -16.99
N LEU A 64 6.40 8.36 -15.95
CA LEU A 64 6.13 7.02 -15.41
C LEU A 64 5.44 6.14 -16.46
N LYS A 65 6.01 4.97 -16.72
CA LYS A 65 5.42 3.94 -17.58
C LYS A 65 4.14 3.36 -16.94
N PRO A 66 3.18 2.86 -17.74
CA PRO A 66 2.04 2.11 -17.23
C PRO A 66 2.51 0.80 -16.56
N ALA A 67 2.55 0.82 -15.23
CA ALA A 67 3.03 -0.25 -14.36
C ALA A 67 2.63 0.07 -12.91
N CYS A 68 2.76 -0.91 -12.01
CA CYS A 68 2.72 -0.64 -10.57
C CYS A 68 3.86 0.31 -10.17
N ARG A 69 3.51 1.53 -9.75
CA ARG A 69 4.49 2.53 -9.29
C ARG A 69 5.31 2.07 -8.08
N PHE A 70 4.77 1.13 -7.30
CA PHE A 70 5.43 0.57 -6.11
C PHE A 70 6.27 -0.70 -6.40
N ALA A 71 6.27 -1.24 -7.62
CA ALA A 71 6.90 -2.52 -7.95
C ALA A 71 8.35 -2.67 -7.46
N GLN A 72 9.18 -1.64 -7.67
CA GLN A 72 10.61 -1.66 -7.33
C GLN A 72 10.89 -1.75 -5.82
N ARG A 73 9.89 -1.44 -4.99
CA ARG A 73 9.98 -1.43 -3.51
C ARG A 73 9.05 -2.46 -2.86
N CYS A 74 8.35 -3.25 -3.69
CA CYS A 74 7.38 -4.23 -3.24
C CYS A 74 8.05 -5.59 -3.07
N LYS A 75 8.04 -6.15 -1.85
CA LYS A 75 8.50 -7.53 -1.59
C LYS A 75 7.66 -8.62 -2.27
N TYR A 76 6.47 -8.28 -2.77
CA TYR A 76 5.55 -9.19 -3.46
C TYR A 76 5.48 -8.91 -4.97
N VAL A 77 6.48 -8.23 -5.53
CA VAL A 77 6.52 -7.90 -6.96
C VAL A 77 6.46 -9.17 -7.82
N LYS A 78 5.62 -9.13 -8.86
CA LYS A 78 5.53 -10.15 -9.91
C LYS A 78 5.84 -9.50 -11.27
N ALA A 79 6.03 -10.32 -12.30
CA ALA A 79 6.26 -9.85 -13.66
C ALA A 79 5.12 -8.94 -14.15
N GLU A 80 3.86 -9.26 -13.83
CA GLU A 80 2.71 -8.44 -14.22
C GLU A 80 2.75 -7.01 -13.65
N CYS A 81 3.43 -6.81 -12.50
CA CYS A 81 3.54 -5.49 -11.88
C CYS A 81 4.37 -4.50 -12.71
N THR A 82 5.22 -4.98 -13.63
CA THR A 82 6.16 -4.14 -14.38
C THR A 82 5.79 -3.98 -15.85
N THR A 83 4.77 -4.70 -16.32
CA THR A 83 4.38 -4.76 -17.74
C THR A 83 3.08 -4.03 -18.06
N ASN A 84 2.10 -4.03 -17.15
CA ASN A 84 0.77 -3.48 -17.39
C ASN A 84 0.38 -2.47 -16.30
N ASP A 85 -0.49 -1.52 -16.66
CA ASP A 85 -1.14 -0.68 -15.65
C ASP A 85 -2.07 -1.54 -14.79
N ILE A 86 -2.25 -1.13 -13.53
CA ILE A 86 -3.09 -1.85 -12.58
C ILE A 86 -4.27 -0.95 -12.26
N GLU A 87 -5.48 -1.50 -12.43
CA GLU A 87 -6.71 -0.79 -12.08
C GLU A 87 -6.92 -0.77 -10.56
N LEU A 88 -7.66 0.23 -10.09
CA LEU A 88 -8.14 0.25 -8.72
C LEU A 88 -9.43 -0.58 -8.68
N VAL A 89 -9.39 -1.75 -8.04
CA VAL A 89 -10.52 -2.69 -7.97
C VAL A 89 -11.07 -2.73 -6.55
N GLU A 90 -12.39 -2.88 -6.43
CA GLU A 90 -13.07 -3.08 -5.14
C GLU A 90 -13.06 -4.57 -4.79
N VAL A 91 -12.41 -4.92 -3.67
CA VAL A 91 -12.21 -6.32 -3.26
C VAL A 91 -13.20 -6.79 -2.20
N SER A 92 -13.77 -5.85 -1.48
CA SER A 92 -14.85 -6.00 -0.51
C SER A 92 -15.58 -4.66 -0.42
N GLU A 93 -16.77 -4.66 0.18
CA GLU A 93 -17.63 -3.49 0.28
C GLU A 93 -16.88 -2.26 0.83
N GLY A 94 -16.73 -1.23 -0.01
CA GLY A 94 -16.05 0.01 0.34
C GLY A 94 -14.52 -0.07 0.41
N HIS A 95 -13.90 -1.21 0.06
CA HIS A 95 -12.44 -1.40 0.11
C HIS A 95 -11.87 -1.62 -1.28
N SER A 96 -11.24 -0.60 -1.84
CA SER A 96 -10.58 -0.68 -3.14
C SER A 96 -9.07 -0.72 -3.02
N VAL A 97 -8.41 -1.48 -3.90
CA VAL A 97 -6.94 -1.64 -3.93
C VAL A 97 -6.43 -1.71 -5.36
N ARG A 98 -5.25 -1.14 -5.60
CA ARG A 98 -4.56 -1.19 -6.90
C ARG A 98 -3.38 -2.16 -6.81
N CYS A 99 -3.65 -3.46 -6.88
CA CYS A 99 -2.60 -4.46 -6.75
C CYS A 99 -2.96 -5.78 -7.45
N ILE A 100 -2.01 -6.39 -8.16
CA ILE A 100 -2.20 -7.68 -8.85
C ILE A 100 -2.51 -8.86 -7.92
N LEU A 101 -2.38 -8.68 -6.60
CA LEU A 101 -2.73 -9.73 -5.64
C LEU A 101 -4.25 -9.91 -5.51
N TYR A 102 -5.03 -8.96 -6.04
CA TYR A 102 -6.50 -8.91 -5.91
C TYR A 102 -7.21 -8.57 -7.23
N ASN A 103 -6.52 -8.74 -8.37
CA ASN A 103 -7.10 -8.64 -9.72
C ASN A 103 -7.69 -9.98 -10.18
#